data_AF-A0A8K0QSX2-F1
#
_entry.id   AF-A0A8K0QSX2-F1
#
_cell.length_a   1.000
_cell.length_b   1.000
_cell.length_c   1.000
_cell.angle_alpha   90.00
_cell.angle_beta   90.00
_cell.angle_gamma   90.00
#
_symmetry.space_group_name_H-M   'P 1'
#
loop_
_entity.id
_entity.type
_entity.pdbx_description
1 polymer ?
#
loop_
_entity_poly.entity_id
_entity_poly.type
_entity_poly.pdbx_seq_one_letter_code
_entity_poly.pdbx_strand_id
1 'polypeptide(L)'
;MAIQLDSEAPTYFPRPKARLLTGLVRHVSAPARPQRTLDRFNSTARLRLARDEWRHTAQKHEELLLSQGHELQRQERAIAILGDQNANLRATHEEDESKSKALLNCLQNAKEKYDQLVDEFNDAQRSIAMLKKSDRAKGKVWQRNFCLKAAYNHLTSRSKSDSKSKEKDVQAALQEALAMAHERIEELETTGGVLLEALEKQNDSCGSDENEYEDHDMGAGVIEAEVAFRGVLEDETFHEQKEQWEYLLQE
;
A
#
# COMPACT_ATOMS: atom_id res chain seq x y z
N MET A 1 14.23 -9.81 5.18
CA MET A 1 15.39 -10.63 5.59
C MET A 1 16.54 -10.28 4.66
N ALA A 2 17.53 -9.53 5.15
CA ALA A 2 18.67 -9.10 4.36
C ALA A 2 19.77 -10.17 4.44
N ILE A 3 20.16 -10.74 3.31
CA ILE A 3 21.30 -11.67 3.22
C ILE A 3 22.52 -10.83 2.87
N GLN A 4 23.38 -10.58 3.85
CA GLN A 4 24.71 -10.02 3.63
C GLN A 4 25.57 -11.08 2.93
N LEU A 5 25.99 -10.78 1.70
CA LEU A 5 26.97 -11.55 0.95
C LEU A 5 28.37 -11.02 1.28
N ASP A 6 28.88 -11.36 2.45
CA ASP A 6 30.32 -11.30 2.72
C ASP A 6 30.96 -12.58 2.18
N SER A 7 31.54 -12.51 0.99
CA SER A 7 32.40 -13.59 0.48
C SER A 7 33.45 -13.05 -0.49
N GLU A 8 34.31 -12.15 0.01
CA GLU A 8 35.63 -12.00 -0.58
C GLU A 8 36.47 -13.23 -0.25
N ALA A 9 36.60 -14.14 -1.23
CA ALA A 9 37.56 -15.22 -1.14
C ALA A 9 38.99 -14.65 -1.26
N PRO A 10 39.89 -14.88 -0.29
CA PRO A 10 41.27 -14.47 -0.45
C PRO A 10 41.93 -15.34 -1.52
N THR A 11 42.23 -14.72 -2.66
CA THR A 11 43.02 -15.32 -3.75
C THR A 11 44.48 -15.45 -3.27
N TYR A 12 44.76 -16.52 -2.54
CA TYR A 12 46.11 -16.96 -2.23
C TYR A 12 46.76 -17.53 -3.50
N PHE A 13 47.37 -16.66 -4.30
CA PHE A 13 48.31 -17.08 -5.33
C PHE A 13 49.56 -17.67 -4.67
N PRO A 14 49.92 -18.95 -4.94
CA PRO A 14 51.21 -19.47 -4.50
C PRO A 14 52.32 -18.77 -5.28
N ARG A 15 53.06 -17.87 -4.61
CA ARG A 15 54.27 -17.27 -5.17
C ARG A 15 55.31 -18.38 -5.46
N PRO A 16 55.95 -18.40 -6.63
CA PRO A 16 57.04 -19.32 -6.89
C PRO A 16 58.22 -19.01 -5.96
N LYS A 17 58.76 -20.04 -5.32
CA LYS A 17 59.90 -19.96 -4.41
C LYS A 17 61.15 -19.49 -5.18
N ALA A 18 61.42 -18.18 -5.14
CA ALA A 18 62.69 -17.59 -5.53
C ALA A 18 63.77 -17.92 -4.48
N ARG A 19 64.22 -19.18 -4.43
CA ARG A 19 65.37 -19.62 -3.62
C ARG A 19 66.19 -20.67 -4.34
N LEU A 20 66.76 -20.29 -5.47
CA LEU A 20 67.97 -20.86 -6.05
C LEU A 20 68.73 -19.61 -6.53
N LEU A 21 69.74 -19.10 -5.84
CA LEU A 21 71.13 -19.47 -6.05
C LEU A 21 72.01 -18.61 -5.12
N THR A 22 72.08 -18.93 -3.83
CA THR A 22 73.12 -18.41 -2.92
C THR A 22 73.98 -19.59 -2.50
N GLY A 23 74.93 -19.97 -3.36
CA GLY A 23 75.79 -21.12 -3.12
C GLY A 23 76.73 -21.45 -4.27
N LEU A 24 77.17 -20.46 -5.05
CA LEU A 24 78.29 -20.65 -5.96
C LEU A 24 79.59 -20.42 -5.19
N VAL A 25 79.86 -21.28 -4.21
CA VAL A 25 81.18 -21.38 -3.58
C VAL A 25 82.09 -22.02 -4.60
N ARG A 26 83.01 -21.22 -5.16
CA ARG A 26 84.12 -21.69 -5.99
C ARG A 26 85.02 -22.60 -5.16
N HIS A 27 84.80 -23.91 -5.23
CA HIS A 27 85.81 -24.88 -4.82
C HIS A 27 86.90 -24.96 -5.90
N VAL A 28 87.87 -24.05 -5.79
CA VAL A 28 89.18 -24.16 -6.47
C VAL A 28 90.05 -25.10 -5.63
N SER A 29 89.81 -26.40 -5.77
CA SER A 29 90.73 -27.47 -5.34
C SER A 29 90.45 -28.70 -6.19
N ALA A 30 91.01 -28.75 -7.39
CA ALA A 30 91.04 -29.99 -8.17
C ALA A 30 92.00 -30.98 -7.46
N PRO A 31 91.54 -32.14 -6.98
CA PRO A 31 92.44 -33.14 -6.44
C PRO A 31 93.34 -33.64 -7.58
N ALA A 32 94.64 -33.65 -7.34
CA ALA A 32 95.63 -34.24 -8.24
C ALA A 32 95.18 -35.67 -8.62
N ARG A 33 94.93 -35.86 -9.92
CA ARG A 33 94.34 -37.06 -10.51
C ARG A 33 95.37 -38.19 -10.44
N PRO A 34 95.17 -39.29 -9.69
CA PRO A 34 96.00 -40.46 -9.87
C PRO A 34 95.74 -41.02 -11.27
N GLN A 35 96.81 -41.37 -11.99
CA GLN A 35 96.73 -42.03 -13.30
C GLN A 35 96.03 -43.39 -13.13
N ARG A 36 94.69 -43.41 -13.28
CA ARG A 36 93.89 -44.63 -13.45
C ARG A 36 94.11 -45.16 -14.87
N THR A 37 95.13 -45.99 -15.06
CA THR A 37 95.39 -46.71 -16.32
C THR A 37 94.59 -48.00 -16.47
N LEU A 38 93.76 -48.37 -15.50
CA LEU A 38 92.90 -49.56 -15.57
C LEU A 38 91.48 -49.18 -15.12
N ASP A 39 90.67 -48.67 -16.06
CA ASP A 39 89.22 -48.98 -16.18
C ASP A 39 88.45 -48.14 -17.22
N ARG A 40 89.08 -47.85 -18.38
CA ARG A 40 88.35 -47.17 -19.48
C ARG A 40 87.08 -47.94 -19.88
N PHE A 41 87.11 -49.26 -19.85
CA PHE A 41 85.94 -50.10 -20.13
C PHE A 41 84.82 -49.94 -19.09
N ASN A 42 85.12 -49.93 -17.78
CA ASN A 42 84.10 -49.74 -16.75
C ASN A 42 83.52 -48.31 -16.75
N SER A 43 84.31 -47.30 -17.10
CA SER A 43 83.80 -45.93 -17.24
C SER A 43 82.83 -45.76 -18.41
N THR A 44 83.11 -46.40 -19.55
CA THR A 44 82.24 -46.33 -20.74
C THR A 44 80.92 -47.08 -20.53
N ALA A 45 80.96 -48.23 -19.85
CA ALA A 45 79.74 -48.96 -19.47
C ALA A 45 78.83 -48.14 -18.54
N ARG A 46 79.38 -47.50 -17.50
CA ARG A 46 78.61 -46.64 -16.58
C ARG A 46 78.00 -45.43 -17.27
N LEU A 47 78.72 -44.81 -18.20
CA LEU A 47 78.19 -43.68 -18.97
C LEU A 47 77.06 -44.09 -19.92
N ARG A 48 77.12 -45.30 -20.50
CA ARG A 48 76.02 -45.85 -21.32
C ARG A 48 74.78 -46.10 -20.46
N LEU A 49 74.93 -46.74 -19.31
CA LEU A 49 73.83 -46.97 -18.36
C LEU A 49 73.19 -45.65 -17.93
N ALA A 50 74.00 -44.68 -17.48
CA ALA A 50 73.49 -43.37 -17.09
C ALA A 50 72.75 -42.70 -18.25
N ARG A 51 73.30 -42.70 -19.48
CA ARG A 51 72.63 -42.15 -20.66
C ARG A 51 71.26 -42.81 -20.89
N ASP A 52 71.19 -44.13 -20.77
CA ASP A 52 69.95 -44.87 -21.02
C ASP A 52 68.93 -44.63 -19.89
N GLU A 53 69.37 -44.49 -18.64
CA GLU A 53 68.55 -44.03 -17.52
C GLU A 53 67.98 -42.62 -17.78
N TRP A 54 68.82 -41.67 -18.18
CA TRP A 54 68.39 -40.32 -18.54
C TRP A 54 67.35 -40.34 -19.66
N ARG A 55 67.56 -41.14 -20.71
CA ARG A 55 66.60 -41.30 -21.81
C ARG A 55 65.26 -41.86 -21.32
N HIS A 56 65.29 -42.90 -20.49
CA HIS A 56 64.08 -43.49 -19.93
C HIS A 56 63.31 -42.51 -19.04
N THR A 57 64.02 -41.78 -18.17
CA THR A 57 63.39 -40.75 -17.33
C THR A 57 62.81 -39.60 -18.17
N ALA A 58 63.51 -39.16 -19.21
CA ALA A 58 63.03 -38.11 -20.11
C ALA A 58 61.76 -38.55 -20.84
N GLN A 59 61.72 -39.78 -21.36
CA GLN A 59 60.53 -40.35 -22.00
C GLN A 59 59.35 -40.41 -21.03
N LYS A 60 59.56 -40.89 -19.80
CA LYS A 60 58.52 -40.90 -18.76
C LYS A 60 57.99 -39.51 -18.43
N HIS A 61 58.88 -38.51 -18.34
CA HIS A 61 58.48 -37.13 -18.09
C HIS A 61 57.70 -36.55 -19.28
N GLU A 62 58.08 -36.86 -20.51
CA GLU A 62 57.37 -36.46 -21.72
C GLU A 62 55.95 -37.05 -21.75
N GLU A 63 55.81 -38.36 -21.50
CA GLU A 63 54.50 -39.03 -21.39
C GLU A 63 53.61 -38.40 -20.30
N LEU A 64 54.20 -38.12 -19.13
CA LEU A 64 53.49 -37.47 -18.04
C LEU A 64 53.00 -36.07 -18.44
N LEU A 65 53.87 -35.24 -19.04
CA LEU A 65 53.52 -33.90 -19.49
C LEU A 65 52.41 -33.92 -20.55
N LEU A 66 52.46 -34.88 -21.49
CA LEU A 66 51.40 -35.07 -22.47
C LEU A 66 50.06 -35.43 -21.82
N SER A 67 50.08 -36.38 -20.88
CA SER A 67 48.87 -36.79 -20.15
C SER A 67 48.26 -35.63 -19.34
N GLN A 68 49.10 -34.81 -18.70
CA GLN A 68 48.68 -33.61 -17.99
C GLN A 68 48.15 -32.54 -18.93
N GLY A 69 48.77 -32.34 -20.09
CA GLY A 69 48.28 -31.42 -21.11
C GLY A 69 46.89 -31.82 -21.62
N HIS A 70 46.65 -33.10 -21.86
CA HIS A 70 45.33 -33.60 -22.22
C HIS A 70 44.30 -33.43 -21.11
N GLU A 71 44.70 -33.61 -19.84
CA GLU A 71 43.82 -33.37 -18.71
C GLU A 71 43.42 -31.89 -18.59
N LEU A 72 44.39 -30.98 -18.66
CA LEU A 72 44.14 -29.54 -18.64
C LEU A 72 43.21 -29.12 -19.79
N GLN A 73 43.44 -29.65 -20.99
CA GLN A 73 42.57 -29.37 -22.13
C GLN A 73 41.13 -29.88 -21.92
N ARG A 74 40.95 -31.03 -21.25
CA ARG A 74 39.61 -31.52 -20.87
C ARG A 74 38.95 -30.60 -19.85
N GLN A 75 39.71 -30.13 -18.87
CA GLN A 75 39.22 -29.19 -17.86
C GLN A 75 38.82 -27.85 -18.46
N GLU A 76 39.63 -27.30 -19.38
CA GLU A 76 39.30 -26.07 -20.11
C GLU A 76 37.97 -26.19 -20.87
N ARG A 77 37.75 -27.31 -21.57
CA ARG A 77 36.47 -27.57 -22.25
C ARG A 77 35.31 -27.68 -21.27
N ALA A 78 35.51 -28.36 -20.14
CA ALA A 78 34.48 -28.48 -19.11
C ALA A 78 34.12 -27.11 -18.51
N ILE A 79 35.12 -26.27 -18.24
CA ILE A 79 34.93 -24.90 -17.75
C ILE A 79 34.15 -24.07 -18.79
N ALA A 80 34.49 -24.18 -20.09
CA ALA A 80 33.76 -23.48 -21.14
C ALA A 80 32.27 -23.89 -21.18
N ILE A 81 31.99 -25.20 -21.15
CA ILE A 81 30.60 -25.72 -21.13
C ILE A 81 29.83 -25.22 -19.89
N LEU A 82 30.45 -25.27 -18.71
CA LEU A 82 29.83 -24.75 -17.49
C LEU A 82 29.65 -23.23 -17.54
N GLY A 83 30.55 -22.51 -18.20
CA GLY A 83 30.43 -21.07 -18.47
C GLY A 83 29.19 -20.75 -19.30
N ASP A 84 29.01 -21.47 -20.42
CA ASP A 84 27.85 -21.31 -21.30
C ASP A 84 26.54 -21.67 -20.58
N GLN A 85 26.53 -22.76 -19.80
CA GLN A 85 25.38 -23.15 -18.98
C GLN A 85 25.03 -22.07 -17.94
N ASN A 86 26.03 -21.51 -17.25
CA ASN A 86 25.81 -20.42 -16.30
C ASN A 86 25.28 -19.14 -16.98
N ALA A 87 25.77 -18.81 -18.18
CA ALA A 87 25.26 -17.68 -18.95
C ALA A 87 23.78 -17.88 -19.31
N ASN A 88 23.41 -19.08 -19.78
CA ASN A 88 22.01 -19.43 -20.08
C ASN A 88 21.12 -19.40 -18.83
N LEU A 89 21.60 -19.92 -17.70
CA LEU A 89 20.86 -19.86 -16.43
C LEU A 89 20.64 -18.42 -15.96
N ARG A 90 21.61 -17.52 -16.14
CA ARG A 90 21.44 -16.10 -15.81
C ARG A 90 20.42 -15.42 -16.72
N ALA A 91 20.46 -15.68 -18.02
CA ALA A 91 19.49 -15.12 -18.97
C ALA A 91 18.05 -15.57 -18.65
N THR A 92 17.85 -16.87 -18.41
CA THR A 92 16.53 -17.41 -18.02
C THR A 92 16.05 -16.85 -16.69
N HIS A 93 16.94 -16.69 -15.71
CA HIS A 93 16.60 -16.05 -14.43
C HIS A 93 16.19 -14.58 -14.60
N GLU A 94 16.89 -13.81 -15.43
CA GLU A 94 16.55 -12.41 -15.72
C GLU A 94 15.18 -12.30 -16.42
N GLU A 95 14.88 -13.20 -17.35
CA GLU A 95 13.55 -13.29 -17.96
C GLU A 95 12.46 -13.58 -16.91
N ASP A 96 12.69 -14.53 -16.02
CA ASP A 96 11.70 -14.89 -15.00
C ASP A 96 11.54 -13.79 -13.94
N GLU A 97 12.60 -13.07 -13.58
CA GLU A 97 12.49 -11.86 -12.77
C GLU A 97 11.64 -10.79 -13.46
N SER A 98 11.82 -10.59 -14.77
CA SER A 98 11.03 -9.60 -15.52
C SER A 98 9.54 -9.96 -15.55
N LYS A 99 9.21 -11.25 -15.76
CA LYS A 99 7.84 -11.78 -15.69
C LYS A 99 7.26 -11.63 -14.29
N SER A 100 8.04 -11.93 -13.25
CA SER A 100 7.61 -11.79 -11.85
C SER A 100 7.30 -10.33 -11.50
N LYS A 101 8.15 -9.38 -11.89
CA LYS A 101 7.90 -7.94 -11.74
C LYS A 101 6.63 -7.51 -12.47
N ALA A 102 6.40 -7.98 -13.70
CA ALA A 102 5.18 -7.68 -14.45
C ALA A 102 3.92 -8.22 -13.75
N LEU A 103 3.96 -9.46 -13.23
CA LEU A 103 2.85 -10.05 -12.47
C LEU A 103 2.57 -9.28 -11.17
N LEU A 104 3.60 -8.87 -10.43
CA LEU A 104 3.44 -8.05 -9.22
C LEU A 104 2.77 -6.70 -9.54
N ASN A 105 3.18 -6.03 -10.63
CA ASN A 105 2.53 -4.80 -11.07
C ASN A 105 1.06 -5.04 -11.47
N CYS A 106 0.75 -6.14 -12.15
CA CYS A 106 -0.64 -6.50 -12.47
C CYS A 106 -1.49 -6.73 -11.20
N LEU A 107 -0.93 -7.42 -10.20
CA LEU A 107 -1.61 -7.64 -8.92
C LEU A 107 -1.84 -6.32 -8.17
N GLN A 108 -0.85 -5.42 -8.17
CA GLN A 108 -0.99 -4.11 -7.56
C GLN A 108 -2.09 -3.29 -8.26
N ASN A 109 -2.09 -3.24 -9.59
CA ASN A 109 -3.14 -2.56 -10.36
C ASN A 109 -4.53 -3.16 -10.11
N ALA A 110 -4.63 -4.49 -9.96
CA ALA A 110 -5.89 -5.15 -9.63
C ALA A 110 -6.37 -4.78 -8.22
N LYS A 111 -5.45 -4.68 -7.26
CA LYS A 111 -5.75 -4.23 -5.90
C LYS A 111 -6.24 -2.78 -5.88
N GLU A 112 -5.54 -1.87 -6.56
CA GLU A 112 -5.94 -0.45 -6.64
C GLU A 112 -7.35 -0.29 -7.24
N LYS A 113 -7.67 -1.06 -8.29
CA LYS A 113 -9.02 -1.10 -8.87
C LYS A 113 -10.07 -1.66 -7.91
N TYR A 114 -9.71 -2.68 -7.14
CA TYR A 114 -10.60 -3.23 -6.12
C TYR A 114 -10.90 -2.19 -5.03
N ASP A 115 -9.87 -1.52 -4.53
CA ASP A 115 -10.01 -0.47 -3.51
C ASP A 115 -10.90 0.67 -4.03
N GLN A 116 -10.70 1.12 -5.28
CA GLN A 116 -11.58 2.10 -5.94
C GLN A 116 -13.04 1.63 -6.02
N LEU A 117 -13.27 0.36 -6.40
CA LEU A 117 -14.62 -0.18 -6.51
C LEU A 117 -15.32 -0.27 -5.14
N VAL A 118 -14.56 -0.53 -4.07
CA VAL A 118 -15.09 -0.51 -2.70
C VAL A 118 -15.51 0.90 -2.31
N ASP A 119 -14.71 1.92 -2.64
CA ASP A 119 -15.05 3.32 -2.39
C ASP A 119 -16.32 3.73 -3.16
N GLU A 120 -16.40 3.42 -4.45
CA GLU A 120 -17.59 3.66 -5.29
C GLU A 120 -18.85 2.95 -4.74
N PHE A 121 -18.69 1.71 -4.26
CA PHE A 121 -19.78 0.96 -3.64
C PHE A 121 -20.29 1.64 -2.36
N ASN A 122 -19.37 2.09 -1.50
CA ASN A 122 -19.70 2.80 -0.28
C ASN A 122 -20.38 4.16 -0.55
N ASP A 123 -19.93 4.89 -1.57
CA ASP A 123 -20.57 6.13 -2.05
C ASP A 123 -21.99 5.89 -2.57
N ALA A 124 -22.17 4.83 -3.38
CA ALA A 124 -23.49 4.45 -3.87
C ALA A 124 -24.43 4.05 -2.74
N GLN A 125 -23.93 3.31 -1.74
CA GLN A 125 -24.70 2.92 -0.56
C GLN A 125 -25.14 4.14 0.25
N ARG A 126 -24.26 5.12 0.46
CA ARG A 126 -24.60 6.41 1.10
C ARG A 126 -25.66 7.17 0.30
N SER A 127 -25.51 7.25 -1.02
CA SER A 127 -26.47 7.92 -1.90
C SER A 127 -27.86 7.25 -1.85
N ILE A 128 -27.92 5.92 -1.86
CA ILE A 128 -29.18 5.17 -1.69
C ILE A 128 -29.81 5.47 -0.34
N ALA A 129 -29.02 5.54 0.74
CA ALA A 129 -29.53 5.88 2.06
C ALA A 129 -30.13 7.31 2.10
N MET A 130 -29.48 8.28 1.45
CA MET A 130 -29.99 9.66 1.34
C MET A 130 -31.29 9.72 0.52
N LEU A 131 -31.36 9.02 -0.62
CA LEU A 131 -32.59 8.94 -1.43
C LEU A 131 -33.74 8.32 -0.64
N LYS A 132 -33.48 7.23 0.10
CA LYS A 132 -34.50 6.62 0.98
C LYS A 132 -34.97 7.58 2.07
N LYS A 133 -34.10 8.43 2.63
CA LYS A 133 -34.49 9.48 3.58
C LYS A 133 -35.36 10.54 2.89
N SER A 134 -34.97 10.99 1.70
CA SER A 134 -35.74 11.97 0.90
C SER A 134 -37.13 11.44 0.51
N ASP A 135 -37.24 10.19 0.07
CA ASP A 135 -38.53 9.59 -0.32
C ASP A 135 -39.48 9.45 0.88
N ARG A 136 -38.95 9.13 2.08
CA ARG A 136 -39.74 9.15 3.32
C ARG A 136 -40.25 10.58 3.63
N ALA A 137 -39.42 11.59 3.44
CA ALA A 137 -39.82 12.99 3.62
C ALA A 137 -40.93 13.38 2.62
N LYS A 138 -40.78 13.04 1.34
CA LYS A 138 -41.82 13.26 0.30
C LYS A 138 -43.14 12.55 0.65
N GLY A 139 -43.09 11.34 1.19
CA GLY A 139 -44.27 10.63 1.67
C GLY A 139 -45.00 11.38 2.78
N LYS A 140 -44.26 11.94 3.75
CA LYS A 140 -44.85 12.78 4.82
C LYS A 140 -45.47 14.06 4.27
N VAL A 141 -44.81 14.74 3.33
CA VAL A 141 -45.35 15.94 2.66
C VAL A 141 -46.66 15.61 1.94
N TRP A 142 -46.69 14.48 1.20
CA TRP A 142 -47.91 14.04 0.53
C TRP A 142 -49.06 13.76 1.50
N GLN A 143 -48.77 13.10 2.62
CA GLN A 143 -49.75 12.84 3.68
C GLN A 143 -50.29 14.15 4.29
N ARG A 144 -49.42 15.12 4.62
CA ARG A 144 -49.83 16.44 5.14
C ARG A 144 -50.70 17.19 4.14
N ASN A 145 -50.31 17.21 2.87
CA ASN A 145 -51.05 17.87 1.79
C ASN A 145 -52.43 17.22 1.57
N PHE A 146 -52.52 15.90 1.68
CA PHE A 146 -53.79 15.18 1.65
C PHE A 146 -54.69 15.54 2.85
N CYS A 147 -54.14 15.57 4.07
CA CYS A 147 -54.88 15.98 5.27
C CYS A 147 -55.38 17.43 5.17
N LEU A 148 -54.54 18.36 4.71
CA LEU A 148 -54.91 19.76 4.49
C LEU A 148 -56.03 19.90 3.45
N LYS A 149 -55.96 19.18 2.34
CA LYS A 149 -57.04 19.15 1.33
C LYS A 149 -58.35 18.62 1.91
N ALA A 150 -58.31 17.59 2.74
CA ALA A 150 -59.50 17.08 3.41
C ALA A 150 -60.08 18.11 4.39
N ALA A 151 -59.24 18.75 5.21
CA ALA A 151 -59.66 19.81 6.15
C ALA A 151 -60.27 21.01 5.41
N TYR A 152 -59.63 21.48 4.34
CA TYR A 152 -60.14 22.55 3.48
C TYR A 152 -61.50 22.22 2.88
N ASN A 153 -61.69 20.99 2.38
CA ASN A 153 -62.98 20.53 1.85
C ASN A 153 -64.06 20.52 2.94
N HIS A 154 -63.74 20.14 4.18
CA HIS A 154 -64.67 20.23 5.31
C HIS A 154 -65.07 21.68 5.62
N LEU A 155 -64.10 22.60 5.66
CA LEU A 155 -64.34 24.03 5.91
C LEU A 155 -65.17 24.68 4.79
N THR A 156 -64.83 24.44 3.52
CA THR A 156 -65.58 24.98 2.37
C THR A 156 -66.98 24.39 2.24
N SER A 157 -67.18 23.13 2.62
CA SER A 157 -68.50 22.50 2.68
C SER A 157 -69.38 23.13 3.78
N ARG A 158 -68.76 23.57 4.89
CA ARG A 158 -69.43 24.15 6.06
C ARG A 158 -69.69 25.65 5.95
N SER A 159 -68.83 26.37 5.23
CA SER A 159 -68.94 27.81 4.92
C SER A 159 -70.17 28.19 4.06
N LYS A 160 -70.84 27.21 3.43
CA LYS A 160 -72.10 27.41 2.70
C LYS A 160 -73.35 27.51 3.58
N SER A 161 -73.23 27.38 4.92
CA SER A 161 -74.36 27.47 5.85
C SER A 161 -74.10 28.47 6.99
N ASP A 162 -74.99 29.47 7.10
CA ASP A 162 -75.20 30.43 8.19
C ASP A 162 -74.05 31.34 8.66
N SER A 163 -74.33 32.65 8.73
CA SER A 163 -73.39 33.69 9.18
C SER A 163 -72.93 33.56 10.64
N LYS A 164 -73.62 32.78 11.48
CA LYS A 164 -73.17 32.41 12.84
C LYS A 164 -72.18 31.24 12.88
N SER A 165 -72.07 30.45 11.80
CA SER A 165 -71.04 29.40 11.69
C SER A 165 -69.68 29.99 11.37
N LYS A 166 -69.64 31.08 10.58
CA LYS A 166 -68.41 31.79 10.21
C LYS A 166 -67.58 32.23 11.41
N GLU A 167 -68.20 32.75 12.46
CA GLU A 167 -67.50 33.20 13.67
C GLU A 167 -66.90 32.01 14.46
N LYS A 168 -67.63 30.88 14.52
CA LYS A 168 -67.12 29.62 15.09
C LYS A 168 -66.01 28.99 14.24
N ASP A 169 -66.10 29.12 12.92
CA ASP A 169 -65.13 28.57 11.99
C ASP A 169 -63.85 29.42 11.96
N VAL A 170 -63.95 30.75 12.10
CA VAL A 170 -62.80 31.64 12.35
C VAL A 170 -62.16 31.34 13.70
N GLN A 171 -62.96 31.13 14.76
CA GLN A 171 -62.44 30.74 16.06
C GLN A 171 -61.75 29.37 16.03
N ALA A 172 -62.28 28.41 15.27
CA ALA A 172 -61.64 27.10 15.07
C ALA A 172 -60.34 27.23 14.26
N ALA A 173 -60.32 28.05 13.20
CA ALA A 173 -59.11 28.32 12.43
C ALA A 173 -58.03 29.01 13.27
N LEU A 174 -58.41 29.95 14.13
CA LEU A 174 -57.49 30.59 15.08
C LEU A 174 -56.95 29.59 16.12
N GLN A 175 -57.78 28.67 16.63
CA GLN A 175 -57.34 27.63 17.54
C GLN A 175 -56.40 26.62 16.88
N GLU A 176 -56.65 26.26 15.62
CA GLU A 176 -55.77 25.40 14.82
C GLU A 176 -54.45 26.10 14.51
N ALA A 177 -54.49 27.40 14.15
CA ALA A 177 -53.30 28.21 13.97
C ALA A 177 -52.47 28.32 15.26
N LEU A 178 -53.13 28.47 16.40
CA LEU A 178 -52.47 28.52 17.72
C LEU A 178 -51.85 27.16 18.08
N ALA A 179 -52.54 26.05 17.79
CA ALA A 179 -51.98 24.70 17.97
C ALA A 179 -50.75 24.45 17.08
N MET A 180 -50.83 24.82 15.79
CA MET A 180 -49.68 24.73 14.87
C MET A 180 -48.52 25.62 15.30
N ALA A 181 -48.80 26.83 15.80
CA ALA A 181 -47.78 27.71 16.35
C ALA A 181 -47.10 27.10 17.59
N HIS A 182 -47.86 26.45 18.47
CA HIS A 182 -47.30 25.74 19.63
C HIS A 182 -46.41 24.57 19.25
N GLU A 183 -46.86 23.71 18.34
CA GLU A 183 -46.03 22.60 17.83
C GLU A 183 -44.73 23.13 17.23
N ARG A 184 -44.79 24.25 16.49
CA ARG A 184 -43.61 24.84 15.88
C ARG A 184 -42.66 25.49 16.89
N ILE A 185 -43.20 26.12 17.93
CA ILE A 185 -42.39 26.64 19.05
C ILE A 185 -41.65 25.48 19.73
N GLU A 186 -42.32 24.36 19.99
CA GLU A 186 -41.71 23.17 20.59
C GLU A 186 -40.59 22.58 19.69
N GLU A 187 -40.79 22.54 18.37
CA GLU A 187 -39.75 22.12 17.42
C GLU A 187 -38.53 23.06 17.43
N LEU A 188 -38.75 24.38 17.52
CA LEU A 188 -37.67 25.37 17.63
C LEU A 188 -36.94 25.29 18.98
N GLU A 189 -37.66 25.08 20.07
CA GLU A 189 -37.10 24.92 21.41
C GLU A 189 -36.28 23.62 21.51
N THR A 190 -36.76 22.52 20.94
CA THR A 190 -36.02 21.24 20.94
C THR A 190 -34.76 21.31 20.08
N THR A 191 -34.85 21.78 18.84
CA THR A 191 -33.68 21.90 17.96
C THR A 191 -32.70 22.98 18.43
N GLY A 192 -33.20 24.09 18.96
CA GLY A 192 -32.39 25.13 19.58
C GLY A 192 -31.68 24.65 20.85
N GLY A 193 -32.36 23.83 21.66
CA GLY A 193 -31.77 23.20 22.85
C GLY A 193 -30.60 22.28 22.50
N VAL A 194 -30.74 21.46 21.45
CA VAL A 194 -29.65 20.59 20.95
C VAL A 194 -28.45 21.41 20.46
N LEU A 195 -28.68 22.52 19.76
CA LEU A 195 -27.62 23.42 19.32
C LEU A 195 -26.91 24.07 20.51
N LEU A 196 -27.65 24.54 21.52
CA LEU A 196 -27.07 25.13 22.73
C LEU A 196 -26.24 24.10 23.52
N GLU A 197 -26.72 22.86 23.64
CA GLU A 197 -25.98 21.77 24.30
C GLU A 197 -24.69 21.42 23.54
N ALA A 198 -24.73 21.42 22.20
CA ALA A 198 -23.54 21.20 21.39
C ALA A 198 -22.50 22.34 21.55
N LEU A 199 -22.96 23.59 21.62
CA LEU A 199 -22.10 24.75 21.87
C LEU A 199 -21.52 24.76 23.29
N GLU A 200 -22.28 24.33 24.31
CA GLU A 200 -21.81 24.20 25.69
C GLU A 200 -20.70 23.15 25.80
N LYS A 201 -20.90 21.98 25.18
CA LYS A 201 -19.86 20.92 25.10
C LYS A 201 -18.60 21.39 24.38
N GLN A 202 -18.74 22.18 23.31
CA GLN A 202 -17.60 22.76 22.60
C GLN A 202 -16.82 23.75 23.48
N ASN A 203 -17.52 24.54 24.31
CA ASN A 203 -16.90 25.53 25.19
C ASN A 203 -16.19 24.88 26.40
N ASP A 204 -16.77 23.81 26.96
CA ASP A 204 -16.17 23.05 28.07
C ASP A 204 -14.90 22.29 27.66
N SER A 205 -14.78 21.95 26.37
CA SER A 205 -13.59 21.30 25.80
C SER A 205 -12.39 22.23 25.59
N CYS A 206 -12.57 23.56 25.74
CA CYS A 206 -11.54 24.56 25.47
C CYS A 206 -10.66 24.90 26.70
N GLY A 207 -10.80 24.15 27.81
CA GLY A 207 -10.16 24.44 29.11
C GLY A 207 -9.25 23.36 29.69
N SER A 208 -9.11 22.18 29.07
CA SER A 208 -8.26 21.10 29.59
C SER A 208 -7.09 20.83 28.65
N ASP A 209 -5.94 21.41 29.01
CA ASP A 209 -4.62 20.97 28.58
C ASP A 209 -4.49 19.45 28.87
N GLU A 210 -3.87 18.70 27.96
CA GLU A 210 -3.61 17.24 28.02
C GLU A 210 -4.75 16.26 27.61
N ASN A 211 -5.09 16.16 26.33
CA ASN A 211 -5.35 14.86 25.68
C ASN A 211 -5.36 14.99 24.14
N GLU A 212 -4.29 14.53 23.50
CA GLU A 212 -3.92 14.85 22.11
C GLU A 212 -4.49 13.86 21.06
N TYR A 213 -5.51 13.05 21.38
CA TYR A 213 -5.99 12.01 20.47
C TYR A 213 -7.48 11.68 20.60
N GLU A 214 -8.40 12.62 20.35
CA GLU A 214 -9.82 12.35 19.99
C GLU A 214 -10.65 13.65 19.81
N ASP A 215 -10.26 14.58 18.92
CA ASP A 215 -11.02 15.84 18.74
C ASP A 215 -11.36 16.17 17.28
N HIS A 216 -11.74 15.16 16.49
CA HIS A 216 -12.28 15.38 15.14
C HIS A 216 -13.81 15.30 15.07
N ASP A 217 -14.49 14.89 16.15
CA ASP A 217 -15.94 14.64 16.13
C ASP A 217 -16.77 15.76 16.80
N MET A 218 -16.17 16.56 17.69
CA MET A 218 -16.87 17.64 18.40
C MET A 218 -17.33 18.77 17.45
N GLY A 219 -16.49 19.13 16.48
CA GLY A 219 -16.84 20.15 15.48
C GLY A 219 -17.93 19.70 14.50
N ALA A 220 -18.01 18.39 14.20
CA ALA A 220 -19.04 17.85 13.32
C ALA A 220 -20.44 17.92 13.97
N GLY A 221 -20.52 17.65 15.28
CA GLY A 221 -21.78 17.71 16.03
C GLY A 221 -22.40 19.12 16.09
N VAL A 222 -21.58 20.16 16.26
CA VAL A 222 -22.08 21.56 16.28
C VAL A 222 -22.64 21.96 14.92
N ILE A 223 -21.95 21.61 13.83
CA ILE A 223 -22.40 21.91 12.47
C ILE A 223 -23.69 21.16 12.15
N GLU A 224 -23.81 19.88 12.53
CA GLU A 224 -25.04 19.12 12.33
C GLU A 224 -26.24 19.74 13.09
N ALA A 225 -26.02 20.17 14.33
CA ALA A 225 -27.05 20.83 15.12
C ALA A 225 -27.45 22.21 14.55
N GLU A 226 -26.49 23.00 14.04
CA GLU A 226 -26.79 24.29 13.40
C GLU A 226 -27.60 24.10 12.12
N VAL A 227 -27.23 23.13 11.28
CA VAL A 227 -27.95 22.81 10.04
C VAL A 227 -29.38 22.35 10.35
N ALA A 228 -29.57 21.55 11.40
CA ALA A 228 -30.90 21.13 11.84
C ALA A 228 -31.76 22.32 12.29
N PHE A 229 -31.21 23.24 13.11
CA PHE A 229 -31.92 24.43 13.59
C PHE A 229 -32.26 25.41 12.44
N ARG A 230 -31.31 25.67 11.53
CA ARG A 230 -31.57 26.49 10.34
C ARG A 230 -32.60 25.89 9.41
N GLY A 231 -32.59 24.56 9.23
CA GLY A 231 -33.59 23.87 8.41
C GLY A 231 -35.03 24.08 8.89
N VAL A 232 -35.23 24.31 10.19
CA VAL A 232 -36.53 24.69 10.77
C VAL A 232 -36.86 26.16 10.49
N LEU A 233 -35.89 27.07 10.54
CA LEU A 233 -36.13 28.50 10.25
C LEU A 233 -36.35 28.79 8.76
N GLU A 234 -35.63 28.09 7.89
CA GLU A 234 -35.64 28.28 6.43
C GLU A 234 -36.68 27.39 5.73
N ASP A 235 -37.49 26.65 6.49
CA ASP A 235 -38.58 25.83 5.98
C ASP A 235 -39.61 26.69 5.23
N GLU A 236 -39.80 26.43 3.94
CA GLU A 236 -40.79 27.14 3.10
C GLU A 236 -42.18 27.08 3.72
N THR A 237 -42.52 25.98 4.41
CA THR A 237 -43.83 25.83 5.06
C THR A 237 -43.98 26.75 6.28
N PHE A 238 -42.89 27.12 6.93
CA PHE A 238 -42.88 28.10 8.02
C PHE A 238 -43.09 29.51 7.49
N HIS A 239 -42.48 29.83 6.35
CA HIS A 239 -42.68 31.12 5.69
C HIS A 239 -44.14 31.32 5.27
N GLU A 240 -44.74 30.31 4.63
CA GLU A 240 -46.14 30.31 4.23
C GLU A 240 -47.10 30.39 5.43
N GLN A 241 -46.82 29.67 6.52
CA GLN A 241 -47.63 29.74 7.75
C GLN A 241 -47.56 31.12 8.39
N LYS A 242 -46.39 31.73 8.41
CA LYS A 242 -46.20 33.08 8.95
C LYS A 242 -46.96 34.13 8.14
N GLU A 243 -46.92 34.06 6.80
CA GLU A 243 -47.72 34.94 5.94
C GLU A 243 -49.23 34.75 6.17
N GLN A 244 -49.69 33.51 6.35
CA GLN A 244 -51.09 33.21 6.68
C GLN A 244 -51.50 33.78 8.05
N TRP A 245 -50.63 33.69 9.06
CA TRP A 245 -50.89 34.29 10.37
C TRP A 245 -50.92 35.81 10.29
N GLU A 246 -50.02 36.43 9.54
CA GLU A 246 -50.02 37.88 9.32
C GLU A 246 -51.30 38.36 8.62
N TYR A 247 -51.80 37.58 7.66
CA TYR A 247 -53.08 37.86 7.00
C TYR A 247 -54.27 37.78 7.97
N LEU A 248 -54.33 36.72 8.81
CA LEU A 248 -55.39 36.53 9.81
C LEU A 248 -55.39 37.59 10.93
N LEU A 249 -54.25 38.23 11.20
CA LEU A 249 -54.12 39.32 12.17
C LEU A 249 -54.50 40.70 11.62
N GLN A 250 -54.62 40.84 10.30
CA GLN A 250 -54.98 42.09 9.62
C GLN A 250 -56.48 42.22 9.29
N GLU A 251 -57.26 41.14 9.43
CA GLU A 251 -58.74 41.15 9.37
C GLU A 251 -59.38 41.47 10.73
#